data_AF-G2TLX3-F1
#
_entry.id   AF-G2TLX3-F1
#
_cell.length_a   1.000
_cell.length_b   1.000
_cell.length_c   1.000
_cell.angle_alpha   90.00
_cell.angle_beta   90.00
_cell.angle_gamma   90.00
#
_symmetry.space_group_name_H-M   'P 1'
#
loop_
_entity.id
_entity.type
_entity.pdbx_description
1 polymer ?
#
loop_
_entity_poly.entity_id
_entity_poly.type
_entity_poly.pdbx_seq_one_letter_code
_entity_poly.pdbx_strand_id
1 'polypeptide(L)'
;MGNKRYLKVFTILLISTAFIFSFSHFGALAIANGFGHKEKYAQGTIAGGIQLSGLTEEQAQQKLSSAVQKWKASNPVEIVYLAKTVKLPAEQLHFSVTESMVRVKNGEAAPLVVTLDHNRLRDLVSKSFPDVSPDDVDIARLYMAICHAAARLETANLSFDLSGYAVDGNEKETTVSKGSVANVSLAEATELENWAKQFPQVNIPAHGMFSLFKTAEKTGASFSNEALSMIATAIYGAVLPTNFEIIERNTGNELPYYATLGKEAKVVKGKLDFSFVNPNPTAYQLKFTVRNGAFSVSVAGRPFLENYKMVLKDQKTIGPETTVQYHPALKADQSVVLQAGKAGYYAKVFRNIYSQNHGLLKSVLLAEDFYPPVAQIVAKGNPAQVENTEDSSETDNGSGHETDTSTSGSSSKGSEKSAGKETSKSKKSAGTEASKKSEKSTSTKAETSKDRENSTSTKAETSNDSKDSTGTHDGKDNGADSKS
;
A
#
# COMPACT_ATOMS: atom_id res chain seq x y z
N MET A 1 -100.73 31.18 -30.56
CA MET A 1 -99.71 30.08 -30.51
C MET A 1 -98.27 30.56 -30.28
N GLY A 2 -98.00 31.77 -29.74
CA GLY A 2 -96.63 32.33 -29.64
C GLY A 2 -95.81 32.03 -28.37
N ASN A 3 -96.43 31.87 -27.20
CA ASN A 3 -95.68 31.85 -25.93
C ASN A 3 -95.04 30.51 -25.53
N LYS A 4 -95.57 29.37 -26.00
CA LYS A 4 -95.02 28.04 -25.64
C LYS A 4 -93.66 27.77 -26.27
N ARG A 5 -93.37 28.36 -27.44
CA ARG A 5 -92.09 28.18 -28.15
C ARG A 5 -91.00 29.06 -27.53
N TYR A 6 -91.33 30.28 -27.14
CA TYR A 6 -90.42 31.19 -26.45
C TYR A 6 -90.02 30.66 -25.07
N LEU A 7 -90.99 30.16 -24.30
CA LEU A 7 -90.72 29.56 -22.99
C LEU A 7 -89.80 28.33 -23.10
N LYS A 8 -90.03 27.44 -24.08
CA LYS A 8 -89.14 26.29 -24.32
C LYS A 8 -87.71 26.70 -24.66
N VAL A 9 -87.54 27.68 -25.55
CA VAL A 9 -86.20 28.17 -25.93
C VAL A 9 -85.51 28.83 -24.75
N PHE A 10 -86.23 29.63 -23.96
CA PHE A 10 -85.69 30.27 -22.76
C PHE A 10 -85.29 29.25 -21.69
N THR A 11 -86.11 28.22 -21.45
CA THR A 11 -85.78 27.16 -20.48
C THR A 11 -84.55 26.36 -20.93
N ILE A 12 -84.44 26.03 -22.22
CA ILE A 12 -83.25 25.35 -22.75
C ILE A 12 -82.01 26.23 -22.59
N LEU A 13 -82.11 27.52 -22.91
CA LEU A 13 -81.00 28.45 -22.76
C LEU A 13 -80.58 28.58 -21.30
N LEU A 14 -81.53 28.67 -20.37
CA LEU A 14 -81.27 28.80 -18.95
C LEU A 14 -80.61 27.54 -18.37
N ILE A 15 -81.06 26.34 -18.79
CA ILE A 15 -80.44 25.07 -18.39
C ILE A 15 -79.02 24.96 -18.96
N SER A 16 -78.81 25.29 -20.23
CA SER A 16 -77.48 25.26 -20.85
C SER A 16 -76.52 26.25 -20.18
N THR A 17 -77.01 27.45 -19.83
CA THR A 17 -76.20 28.47 -19.15
C THR A 17 -75.87 28.03 -17.71
N ALA A 18 -76.85 27.46 -16.99
CA ALA A 18 -76.62 26.91 -15.66
C ALA A 18 -75.67 25.71 -15.67
N PHE A 19 -75.75 24.86 -16.71
CA PHE A 19 -74.83 23.73 -16.89
C PHE A 19 -73.40 24.20 -17.16
N ILE A 20 -73.21 25.14 -18.08
CA ILE A 20 -71.88 25.72 -18.39
C ILE A 20 -71.32 26.44 -17.14
N PHE A 21 -72.14 27.19 -16.42
CA PHE A 21 -71.69 27.89 -15.21
C PHE A 21 -71.32 26.90 -14.10
N SER A 22 -72.10 25.83 -13.93
CA SER A 22 -71.78 24.76 -12.98
C SER A 22 -70.51 24.01 -13.36
N PHE A 23 -70.33 23.68 -14.64
CA PHE A 23 -69.13 22.99 -15.11
C PHE A 23 -67.88 23.89 -15.05
N SER A 24 -68.01 25.19 -15.28
CA SER A 24 -66.90 26.14 -15.13
C SER A 24 -66.51 26.37 -13.66
N HIS A 25 -67.49 26.42 -12.76
CA HIS A 25 -67.22 26.67 -11.34
C HIS A 25 -66.79 25.40 -10.58
N PHE A 26 -67.46 24.27 -10.83
CA PHE A 26 -67.18 23.01 -10.17
C PHE A 26 -66.20 22.11 -10.96
N GLY A 27 -65.98 22.35 -12.25
CA GLY A 27 -64.99 21.60 -13.05
C GLY A 27 -63.56 21.90 -12.63
N ALA A 28 -63.23 23.15 -12.31
CA ALA A 28 -61.93 23.50 -11.74
C ALA A 28 -61.70 22.84 -10.37
N LEU A 29 -62.76 22.73 -9.57
CA LEU A 29 -62.75 22.08 -8.25
C LEU A 29 -62.65 20.55 -8.38
N ALA A 30 -63.25 19.95 -9.41
CA ALA A 30 -63.12 18.52 -9.72
C ALA A 30 -61.73 18.16 -10.28
N ILE A 31 -61.09 19.06 -11.04
CA ILE A 31 -59.69 18.91 -11.49
C ILE A 31 -58.72 19.03 -10.31
N ALA A 32 -59.00 19.94 -9.36
CA ALA A 32 -58.19 20.10 -8.15
C ALA A 32 -58.38 18.96 -7.12
N ASN A 33 -59.58 18.40 -6.98
CA ASN A 33 -59.94 17.44 -5.93
C ASN A 33 -60.27 16.01 -6.40
N GLY A 34 -60.07 15.69 -7.70
CA GLY A 34 -59.87 14.31 -8.14
C GLY A 34 -60.91 13.73 -9.10
N PHE A 35 -60.43 13.43 -10.30
CA PHE A 35 -60.70 12.14 -10.94
C PHE A 35 -59.44 11.26 -10.78
N GLY A 36 -59.37 10.55 -9.65
CA GLY A 36 -59.08 9.12 -9.68
C GLY A 36 -57.65 8.58 -9.58
N HIS A 37 -56.57 9.33 -9.83
CA HIS A 37 -55.22 8.80 -9.57
C HIS A 37 -54.28 9.91 -9.08
N LYS A 38 -53.90 9.87 -7.79
CA LYS A 38 -52.68 10.55 -7.33
C LYS A 38 -51.56 10.05 -8.23
N GLU A 39 -50.90 10.94 -8.96
CA GLU A 39 -49.80 10.53 -9.84
C GLU A 39 -48.78 9.76 -9.01
N LYS A 40 -48.54 8.52 -9.43
CA LYS A 40 -47.57 7.63 -8.79
C LYS A 40 -46.29 7.73 -9.56
N TYR A 41 -45.17 7.65 -8.85
CA TYR A 41 -43.87 7.60 -9.50
C TYR A 41 -43.74 6.37 -10.41
N ALA A 42 -43.18 6.59 -11.60
CA ALA A 42 -42.96 5.55 -12.59
C ALA A 42 -42.03 4.43 -12.09
N GLN A 43 -42.02 3.28 -12.78
CA GLN A 43 -41.06 2.22 -12.51
C GLN A 43 -39.63 2.72 -12.77
N GLY A 44 -38.69 2.34 -11.90
CA GLY A 44 -37.30 2.79 -11.98
C GLY A 44 -36.99 4.10 -11.24
N THR A 45 -37.99 4.82 -10.73
CA THR A 45 -37.76 6.04 -9.93
C THR A 45 -37.09 5.72 -8.59
N ILE A 46 -35.90 6.28 -8.36
CA ILE A 46 -35.07 6.07 -7.16
C ILE A 46 -34.59 7.41 -6.61
N ALA A 47 -34.62 7.58 -5.28
CA ALA A 47 -34.02 8.73 -4.61
C ALA A 47 -33.07 8.27 -3.50
N GLY A 48 -31.79 8.64 -3.58
CA GLY A 48 -30.80 8.26 -2.57
C GLY A 48 -30.72 6.75 -2.30
N GLY A 49 -30.86 5.93 -3.35
CA GLY A 49 -30.90 4.47 -3.24
C GLY A 49 -32.25 3.87 -2.82
N ILE A 50 -33.27 4.69 -2.53
CA ILE A 50 -34.61 4.23 -2.12
C ILE A 50 -35.56 4.18 -3.33
N GLN A 51 -36.17 3.02 -3.56
CA GLN A 51 -37.17 2.84 -4.62
C GLN A 51 -38.47 3.60 -4.29
N LEU A 52 -38.90 4.46 -5.21
CA LEU A 52 -40.13 5.27 -5.08
C LEU A 52 -41.28 4.83 -5.99
N SER A 53 -41.03 3.90 -6.91
CA SER A 53 -42.01 3.43 -7.89
C SER A 53 -43.34 2.98 -7.27
N GLY A 54 -44.44 3.43 -7.87
CA GLY A 54 -45.81 3.10 -7.44
C GLY A 54 -46.30 3.85 -6.19
N LEU A 55 -45.45 4.72 -5.60
CA LEU A 55 -45.83 5.57 -4.48
C LEU A 55 -46.36 6.92 -4.97
N THR A 56 -47.30 7.50 -4.23
CA THR A 56 -47.66 8.91 -4.38
C THR A 56 -46.55 9.79 -3.80
N GLU A 57 -46.57 11.09 -4.11
CA GLU A 57 -45.59 12.05 -3.59
C GLU A 57 -45.50 12.02 -2.05
N GLU A 58 -46.63 11.99 -1.35
CA GLU A 58 -46.64 12.00 0.11
C GLU A 58 -46.10 10.70 0.70
N GLN A 59 -46.43 9.56 0.08
CA GLN A 59 -45.90 8.26 0.48
C GLN A 59 -44.39 8.17 0.22
N ALA A 60 -43.92 8.71 -0.90
CA ALA A 60 -42.51 8.76 -1.24
C ALA A 60 -41.74 9.65 -0.27
N GLN A 61 -42.27 10.84 0.05
CA GLN A 61 -41.68 11.76 1.02
C GLN A 61 -41.60 11.14 2.42
N GLN A 62 -42.64 10.46 2.87
CA GLN A 62 -42.65 9.76 4.17
C GLN A 62 -41.63 8.61 4.20
N LYS A 63 -41.59 7.79 3.15
CA LYS A 63 -40.64 6.68 3.02
C LYS A 63 -39.20 7.18 3.03
N LEU A 64 -38.93 8.24 2.26
CA LEU A 64 -37.62 8.84 2.17
C LEU A 64 -37.18 9.49 3.49
N SER A 65 -38.08 10.21 4.16
CA SER A 65 -37.83 10.80 5.49
C SER A 65 -37.48 9.73 6.52
N SER A 66 -38.22 8.61 6.50
CA SER A 66 -37.95 7.46 7.39
C SER A 66 -36.59 6.82 7.10
N ALA A 67 -36.22 6.70 5.82
CA ALA A 67 -34.92 6.17 5.41
C ALA A 67 -33.77 7.08 5.86
N VAL A 68 -33.91 8.41 5.68
CA VAL A 68 -32.95 9.40 6.17
C VAL A 68 -32.80 9.33 7.69
N GLN A 69 -33.90 9.25 8.44
CA GLN A 69 -33.87 9.13 9.89
C GLN A 69 -33.14 7.85 10.34
N LYS A 70 -33.45 6.72 9.70
CA LYS A 70 -32.78 5.44 9.99
C LYS A 70 -31.28 5.52 9.69
N TRP A 71 -30.90 6.12 8.57
CA TRP A 71 -29.49 6.30 8.20
C TRP A 71 -28.77 7.19 9.21
N LYS A 72 -29.34 8.35 9.57
CA LYS A 72 -28.81 9.25 10.62
C LYS A 72 -28.68 8.55 11.97
N ALA A 73 -29.65 7.74 12.36
CA ALA A 73 -29.63 7.00 13.63
C ALA A 73 -28.49 5.97 13.71
N SER A 74 -28.03 5.43 12.58
CA SER A 74 -26.87 4.53 12.56
C SER A 74 -25.53 5.27 12.79
N ASN A 75 -25.53 6.60 12.70
CA ASN A 75 -24.36 7.47 12.77
C ASN A 75 -23.11 6.88 12.06
N PRO A 76 -23.19 6.71 10.73
CA PRO A 76 -22.27 5.85 10.01
C PRO A 76 -21.03 6.58 9.46
N VAL A 77 -20.99 7.91 9.54
CA VAL A 77 -19.90 8.72 8.99
C VAL A 77 -18.78 8.87 10.02
N GLU A 78 -17.61 8.36 9.65
CA GLU A 78 -16.41 8.39 10.45
C GLU A 78 -15.32 9.21 9.75
N ILE A 79 -14.66 10.08 10.50
CA ILE A 79 -13.45 10.79 10.09
C ILE A 79 -12.30 10.12 10.82
N VAL A 80 -11.30 9.68 10.07
CA VAL A 80 -10.18 8.90 10.60
C VAL A 80 -8.88 9.66 10.36
N TYR A 81 -7.98 9.57 11.33
CA TYR A 81 -6.62 10.03 11.17
C TYR A 81 -5.68 9.18 12.03
N LEU A 82 -4.72 8.51 11.40
CA LEU A 82 -3.85 7.52 12.05
C LEU A 82 -4.67 6.45 12.80
N ALA A 83 -4.56 6.40 14.13
CA ALA A 83 -5.29 5.45 14.98
C ALA A 83 -6.56 6.04 15.59
N LYS A 84 -6.86 7.32 15.34
CA LYS A 84 -8.01 8.01 15.93
C LYS A 84 -9.16 8.07 14.95
N THR A 85 -10.33 7.65 15.43
CA THR A 85 -11.59 7.73 14.70
C THR A 85 -12.56 8.63 15.45
N VAL A 86 -13.20 9.56 14.75
CA VAL A 86 -14.25 10.43 15.29
C VAL A 86 -15.48 10.36 14.39
N LYS A 87 -16.65 10.18 15.00
CA LYS A 87 -17.92 10.19 14.27
C LYS A 87 -18.38 11.63 14.00
N LEU A 88 -18.82 11.90 12.78
CA LEU A 88 -19.49 13.15 12.43
C LEU A 88 -20.88 13.16 13.08
N PRO A 89 -21.22 14.13 13.95
CA PRO A 89 -22.55 14.18 14.55
C PRO A 89 -23.63 14.30 13.46
N ALA A 90 -24.59 13.38 13.47
CA ALA A 90 -25.60 13.27 12.41
C ALA A 90 -26.45 14.55 12.27
N GLU A 91 -26.57 15.35 13.34
CA GLU A 91 -27.27 16.63 13.37
C GLU A 91 -26.62 17.69 12.47
N GLN A 92 -25.33 17.56 12.17
CA GLN A 92 -24.62 18.47 11.26
C GLN A 92 -24.97 18.20 9.79
N LEU A 93 -25.48 17.01 9.46
CA LEU A 93 -25.96 16.68 8.12
C LEU A 93 -27.44 17.07 7.98
N HIS A 94 -27.67 18.05 7.11
CA HIS A 94 -28.99 18.56 6.79
C HIS A 94 -29.48 17.97 5.47
N PHE A 95 -30.50 17.12 5.56
CA PHE A 95 -31.16 16.52 4.41
C PHE A 95 -32.40 17.32 4.05
N SER A 96 -32.45 17.88 2.85
CA SER A 96 -33.64 18.56 2.33
C SER A 96 -34.48 17.56 1.55
N VAL A 97 -35.37 16.83 2.24
CA VAL A 97 -36.25 15.85 1.58
C VAL A 97 -37.14 16.55 0.56
N THR A 98 -37.72 17.69 0.90
CA THR A 98 -38.57 18.48 -0.01
C THR A 98 -37.84 18.86 -1.28
N GLU A 99 -36.64 19.43 -1.18
CA GLU A 99 -35.86 19.79 -2.37
C GLU A 99 -35.37 18.57 -3.15
N SER A 100 -35.08 17.47 -2.46
CA SER A 100 -34.76 16.19 -3.11
C SER A 100 -35.93 15.72 -3.97
N MET A 101 -37.15 15.77 -3.45
CA MET A 101 -38.37 15.36 -4.18
C MET A 101 -38.60 16.22 -5.43
N VAL A 102 -38.29 17.53 -5.38
CA VAL A 102 -38.35 18.42 -6.56
C VAL A 102 -37.36 17.99 -7.66
N ARG A 103 -36.22 17.42 -7.29
CA ARG A 103 -35.19 16.96 -8.23
C ARG A 103 -35.45 15.55 -8.79
N VAL A 104 -36.35 14.79 -8.17
CA VAL A 104 -36.70 13.44 -8.63
C VAL A 104 -37.50 13.54 -9.93
N LYS A 105 -37.01 12.85 -10.96
CA LYS A 105 -37.70 12.68 -12.24
C LYS A 105 -38.22 11.25 -12.37
N ASN A 106 -39.36 11.10 -13.03
CA ASN A 106 -39.97 9.79 -13.26
C ASN A 106 -39.05 8.87 -14.06
N GLY A 107 -38.84 7.65 -13.55
CA GLY A 107 -38.02 6.61 -14.19
C GLY A 107 -36.51 6.78 -14.00
N GLU A 108 -36.07 7.80 -13.26
CA GLU A 108 -34.65 8.12 -13.07
C GLU A 108 -34.20 7.94 -11.61
N ALA A 109 -32.89 7.78 -11.44
CA ALA A 109 -32.25 7.81 -10.14
C ALA A 109 -31.70 9.22 -9.85
N ALA A 110 -32.02 9.77 -8.69
CA ALA A 110 -31.52 11.06 -8.22
C ALA A 110 -30.88 10.94 -6.83
N PRO A 111 -29.77 11.66 -6.56
CA PRO A 111 -29.25 11.79 -5.21
C PRO A 111 -30.14 12.71 -4.37
N LEU A 112 -30.05 12.60 -3.05
CA LEU A 112 -30.68 13.54 -2.13
C LEU A 112 -29.90 14.84 -2.06
N VAL A 113 -30.61 15.91 -1.70
CA VAL A 113 -29.98 17.18 -1.37
C VAL A 113 -29.53 17.14 0.08
N VAL A 114 -28.21 17.18 0.26
CA VAL A 114 -27.56 17.14 1.57
C VAL A 114 -26.59 18.29 1.68
N THR A 115 -26.62 18.98 2.81
CA THR A 115 -25.65 20.00 3.17
C THR A 115 -25.07 19.73 4.55
N LEU A 116 -23.89 20.31 4.76
CA LEU A 116 -23.11 20.25 6.00
C LEU A 116 -22.48 21.63 6.21
N ASP A 117 -22.44 22.10 7.45
CA ASP A 117 -21.80 23.36 7.75
C ASP A 117 -20.26 23.20 7.66
N HIS A 118 -19.63 23.96 6.76
CA HIS A 118 -18.19 23.87 6.54
C HIS A 118 -17.37 24.28 7.76
N ASN A 119 -17.84 25.29 8.51
CA ASN A 119 -17.15 25.76 9.72
C ASN A 119 -17.27 24.72 10.83
N ARG A 120 -18.43 24.06 10.98
CA ARG A 120 -18.60 22.97 11.94
C ARG A 120 -17.76 21.74 11.60
N LEU A 121 -17.62 21.41 10.31
CA LEU A 121 -16.72 20.34 9.89
C LEU A 121 -15.26 20.69 10.20
N ARG A 122 -14.84 21.91 9.87
CA ARG A 122 -13.50 22.42 10.19
C ARG A 122 -13.23 22.40 11.70
N ASP A 123 -14.19 22.87 12.50
CA ASP A 123 -14.14 22.86 13.95
C ASP A 123 -14.08 21.44 14.53
N LEU A 124 -14.82 20.51 13.95
CA LEU A 124 -14.79 19.11 14.36
C LEU A 124 -13.40 18.54 14.11
N VAL A 125 -12.83 18.77 12.93
CA VAL A 125 -11.47 18.32 12.59
C VAL A 125 -10.45 18.93 13.54
N SER A 126 -10.48 20.25 13.75
CA SER A 126 -9.51 20.95 14.61
C SER A 126 -9.56 20.49 16.07
N LYS A 127 -10.77 20.34 16.63
CA LYS A 127 -10.95 19.90 18.03
C LYS A 127 -10.63 18.42 18.21
N SER A 128 -10.94 17.61 17.20
CA SER A 128 -10.76 16.15 17.27
C SER A 128 -9.34 15.72 16.96
N PHE A 129 -8.62 16.45 16.12
CA PHE A 129 -7.29 16.08 15.65
C PHE A 129 -6.34 17.28 15.84
N PRO A 130 -5.97 17.62 17.08
CA PRO A 130 -5.15 18.80 17.37
C PRO A 130 -3.74 18.75 16.73
N ASP A 131 -3.28 17.56 16.37
CA ASP A 131 -2.01 17.33 15.68
C ASP A 131 -2.07 17.62 14.17
N VAL A 132 -3.27 17.83 13.63
CA VAL A 132 -3.53 18.17 12.23
C VAL A 132 -3.91 19.63 12.15
N SER A 133 -3.13 20.43 11.42
CA SER A 133 -3.57 21.80 11.12
C SER A 133 -4.80 21.74 10.20
N PRO A 134 -5.91 22.42 10.52
CA PRO A 134 -7.06 22.52 9.61
C PRO A 134 -6.73 23.19 8.28
N ASP A 135 -5.61 23.92 8.21
CA ASP A 135 -5.11 24.55 6.98
C ASP A 135 -4.32 23.57 6.11
N ASP A 136 -3.90 22.43 6.66
CA ASP A 136 -3.25 21.37 5.89
C ASP A 136 -4.29 20.38 5.30
N VAL A 137 -5.57 20.51 5.68
CA VAL A 137 -6.69 19.67 5.20
C VAL A 137 -7.64 20.46 4.30
N ASP A 138 -7.87 19.95 3.09
CA ASP A 138 -8.88 20.41 2.14
C ASP A 138 -10.28 20.04 2.64
N ILE A 139 -10.77 20.87 3.57
CA ILE A 139 -12.09 20.74 4.19
C ILE A 139 -13.21 20.79 3.14
N ALA A 140 -13.03 21.54 2.05
CA ALA A 140 -14.03 21.63 0.99
C ALA A 140 -14.17 20.29 0.26
N ARG A 141 -13.06 19.61 -0.06
CA ARG A 141 -13.10 18.28 -0.66
C ARG A 141 -13.64 17.21 0.29
N LEU A 142 -13.27 17.28 1.58
CA LEU A 142 -13.83 16.40 2.60
C LEU A 142 -15.35 16.58 2.72
N TYR A 143 -15.81 17.83 2.77
CA TYR A 143 -17.23 18.20 2.75
C TYR A 143 -17.96 17.57 1.55
N MET A 144 -17.41 17.74 0.34
CA MET A 144 -18.02 17.21 -0.88
C MET A 144 -18.13 15.69 -0.85
N ALA A 145 -17.08 15.00 -0.41
CA ALA A 145 -17.06 13.54 -0.31
C ALA A 145 -18.11 13.01 0.68
N ILE A 146 -18.21 13.63 1.86
CA ILE A 146 -19.21 13.26 2.88
C ILE A 146 -20.63 13.51 2.36
N CYS A 147 -20.92 14.71 1.83
CA CYS A 147 -22.25 15.05 1.34
C CYS A 147 -22.67 14.15 0.18
N HIS A 148 -21.75 13.78 -0.72
CA HIS A 148 -22.02 12.90 -1.84
C HIS A 148 -22.37 11.47 -1.40
N ALA A 149 -21.65 10.91 -0.42
CA ALA A 149 -21.96 9.58 0.13
C ALA A 149 -23.28 9.60 0.92
N ALA A 150 -23.49 10.64 1.74
CA ALA A 150 -24.73 10.84 2.50
C ALA A 150 -25.95 11.01 1.57
N ALA A 151 -25.80 11.73 0.45
CA ALA A 151 -26.85 11.93 -0.54
C ALA A 151 -27.35 10.64 -1.20
N ARG A 152 -26.60 9.55 -1.08
CA ARG A 152 -26.96 8.21 -1.57
C ARG A 152 -27.34 7.23 -0.48
N LEU A 153 -27.35 7.69 0.77
CA LEU A 153 -27.57 6.85 1.95
C LEU A 153 -26.67 5.60 1.93
N GLU A 154 -25.42 5.76 1.47
CA GLU A 154 -24.45 4.67 1.40
C GLU A 154 -24.25 4.07 2.80
N THR A 155 -23.97 2.76 2.88
CA THR A 155 -23.77 2.05 4.17
C THR A 155 -22.38 1.43 4.28
N ALA A 156 -21.61 1.46 3.20
CA ALA A 156 -20.24 1.00 3.13
C ALA A 156 -19.32 2.18 2.76
N ASN A 157 -18.05 2.08 3.13
CA ASN A 157 -17.01 3.07 2.79
C ASN A 157 -17.28 4.50 3.31
N LEU A 158 -17.95 4.64 4.46
CA LEU A 158 -18.21 5.93 5.12
C LEU A 158 -17.12 6.35 6.12
N SER A 159 -15.91 5.82 5.95
CA SER A 159 -14.73 6.17 6.72
C SER A 159 -13.83 7.07 5.86
N PHE A 160 -13.72 8.34 6.24
CA PHE A 160 -12.99 9.37 5.53
C PHE A 160 -11.65 9.62 6.23
N ASP A 161 -10.56 9.06 5.69
CA ASP A 161 -9.21 9.28 6.21
C ASP A 161 -8.69 10.66 5.80
N LEU A 162 -8.37 11.51 6.79
CA LEU A 162 -7.86 12.87 6.58
C LEU A 162 -6.59 12.91 5.74
N SER A 163 -5.74 11.88 5.77
CA SER A 163 -4.53 11.81 4.92
C SER A 163 -4.89 11.84 3.43
N GLY A 164 -6.09 11.39 3.06
CA GLY A 164 -6.63 11.50 1.70
C GLY A 164 -7.00 12.94 1.30
N TYR A 165 -7.06 13.88 2.26
CA TYR A 165 -7.62 15.23 2.12
C TYR A 165 -6.58 16.37 2.29
N ALA A 166 -5.28 16.17 2.10
CA ALA A 166 -4.30 17.27 2.25
C ALA A 166 -4.48 18.46 1.25
N VAL A 167 -4.24 19.73 1.68
CA VAL A 167 -4.42 20.99 0.89
C VAL A 167 -3.42 21.14 -0.25
N ASP A 168 -2.15 20.80 -0.04
CA ASP A 168 -1.15 20.75 -1.12
C ASP A 168 -1.34 19.54 -2.05
N GLY A 169 -2.40 18.77 -1.83
CA GLY A 169 -2.94 17.75 -2.71
C GLY A 169 -3.81 18.31 -3.85
N ASN A 170 -3.52 19.51 -4.36
CA ASN A 170 -3.86 19.83 -5.75
C ASN A 170 -3.36 18.66 -6.63
N GLU A 171 -4.01 18.35 -7.74
CA GLU A 171 -3.67 17.21 -8.61
C GLU A 171 -2.20 17.15 -9.12
N LYS A 172 -1.38 18.16 -8.81
CA LYS A 172 0.04 18.16 -9.08
C LYS A 172 0.79 17.26 -8.10
N GLU A 173 1.08 16.06 -8.56
CA GLU A 173 2.06 15.18 -7.93
C GLU A 173 3.39 15.92 -7.69
N THR A 174 3.91 15.85 -6.46
CA THR A 174 5.22 16.40 -6.10
C THR A 174 6.16 15.26 -5.72
N THR A 175 7.47 15.54 -5.67
CA THR A 175 8.42 14.58 -5.10
C THR A 175 8.37 14.66 -3.58
N VAL A 176 7.87 13.60 -2.94
CA VAL A 176 7.69 13.56 -1.48
C VAL A 176 8.89 12.95 -0.75
N SER A 177 9.71 12.15 -1.44
CA SER A 177 10.90 11.55 -0.85
C SER A 177 11.93 11.16 -1.91
N LYS A 178 13.19 11.01 -1.49
CA LYS A 178 14.30 10.51 -2.31
C LYS A 178 15.18 9.54 -1.52
N GLY A 179 15.72 8.56 -2.23
CA GLY A 179 16.77 7.65 -1.77
C GLY A 179 17.81 7.47 -2.86
N SER A 180 19.01 7.05 -2.49
CA SER A 180 20.08 6.82 -3.47
C SER A 180 21.10 5.83 -2.94
N VAL A 181 21.75 5.15 -3.89
CA VAL A 181 23.02 4.46 -3.67
C VAL A 181 24.11 5.19 -4.46
N ALA A 182 25.31 5.22 -3.89
CA ALA A 182 26.47 5.91 -4.47
C ALA A 182 27.65 4.94 -4.60
N ASN A 183 28.75 5.41 -5.22
CA ASN A 183 29.97 4.63 -5.47
C ASN A 183 29.75 3.43 -6.38
N VAL A 184 28.83 3.56 -7.34
CA VAL A 184 28.49 2.50 -8.30
C VAL A 184 29.62 2.37 -9.33
N SER A 185 30.11 1.15 -9.56
CA SER A 185 31.11 0.88 -10.59
C SER A 185 30.54 1.04 -12.01
N LEU A 186 31.39 1.15 -13.03
CA LEU A 186 30.92 1.36 -14.42
C LEU A 186 30.04 0.20 -14.93
N ALA A 187 30.40 -1.04 -14.58
CA ALA A 187 29.62 -2.22 -14.97
C ALA A 187 28.24 -2.22 -14.28
N GLU A 188 28.21 -1.91 -12.99
CA GLU A 188 26.97 -1.79 -12.22
C GLU A 188 26.08 -0.66 -12.73
N ALA A 189 26.67 0.49 -13.05
CA ALA A 189 25.96 1.65 -13.58
C ALA A 189 25.23 1.31 -14.88
N THR A 190 25.79 0.44 -15.72
CA THR A 190 25.15 -0.03 -16.96
C THR A 190 23.84 -0.78 -16.66
N GLU A 191 23.84 -1.69 -15.69
CA GLU A 191 22.61 -2.41 -15.29
C GLU A 191 21.58 -1.46 -14.65
N LEU A 192 22.02 -0.51 -13.83
CA LEU A 192 21.13 0.47 -13.19
C LEU A 192 20.54 1.48 -14.20
N GLU A 193 21.31 1.87 -15.21
CA GLU A 193 20.82 2.67 -16.34
C GLU A 193 19.80 1.90 -17.17
N ASN A 194 20.08 0.62 -17.45
CA ASN A 194 19.14 -0.24 -18.15
C ASN A 194 17.82 -0.38 -17.37
N TRP A 195 17.88 -0.52 -16.04
CA TRP A 195 16.70 -0.46 -15.19
C TRP A 195 15.94 0.86 -15.37
N ALA A 196 16.62 2.00 -15.22
CA ALA A 196 15.98 3.32 -15.32
C ALA A 196 15.38 3.59 -16.71
N LYS A 197 15.99 3.06 -17.79
CA LYS A 197 15.46 3.17 -19.16
C LYS A 197 14.21 2.31 -19.36
N GLN A 198 14.19 1.09 -18.81
CA GLN A 198 13.07 0.17 -18.94
C GLN A 198 11.90 0.53 -18.01
N PHE A 199 12.20 1.09 -16.86
CA PHE A 199 11.25 1.51 -15.84
C PHE A 199 11.45 3.00 -15.51
N PRO A 200 11.15 3.92 -16.45
CA PRO A 200 11.30 5.35 -16.20
C PRO A 200 10.45 5.83 -15.02
N GLN A 201 9.29 5.19 -14.84
CA GLN A 201 8.47 5.29 -13.65
C GLN A 201 7.81 3.94 -13.33
N VAL A 202 7.57 3.69 -12.05
CA VAL A 202 6.79 2.55 -11.57
C VAL A 202 5.63 3.06 -10.71
N ASN A 203 4.41 2.81 -11.17
CA ASN A 203 3.19 3.17 -10.44
C ASN A 203 2.93 2.21 -9.28
N ILE A 204 2.68 2.76 -8.10
CA ILE A 204 2.25 2.07 -6.88
C ILE A 204 0.79 2.47 -6.64
N PRO A 205 -0.19 1.61 -6.97
CA PRO A 205 -1.61 1.94 -6.82
C PRO A 205 -2.01 2.30 -5.39
N ALA A 206 -3.15 2.97 -5.24
CA ALA A 206 -3.81 3.14 -3.95
C ALA A 206 -4.06 1.77 -3.29
N HIS A 207 -3.70 1.62 -2.02
CA HIS A 207 -3.74 0.33 -1.30
C HIS A 207 -3.00 -0.81 -2.01
N GLY A 208 -2.09 -0.48 -2.93
CA GLY A 208 -1.37 -1.43 -3.77
C GLY A 208 -0.04 -1.88 -3.18
N MET A 209 0.43 -3.04 -3.63
CA MET A 209 1.72 -3.60 -3.24
C MET A 209 2.75 -3.47 -4.37
N PHE A 210 3.97 -3.08 -4.02
CA PHE A 210 5.15 -3.18 -4.86
C PHE A 210 5.93 -4.46 -4.53
N SER A 211 6.43 -5.14 -5.56
CA SER A 211 7.43 -6.20 -5.46
C SER A 211 8.48 -5.96 -6.52
N LEU A 212 9.76 -6.03 -6.14
CA LEU A 212 10.85 -5.79 -7.07
C LEU A 212 10.89 -6.88 -8.14
N PHE A 213 10.75 -8.15 -7.76
CA PHE A 213 10.71 -9.26 -8.71
C PHE A 213 9.56 -9.14 -9.71
N LYS A 214 8.33 -8.94 -9.23
CA LYS A 214 7.17 -8.75 -10.12
C LYS A 214 7.33 -7.56 -11.05
N THR A 215 8.12 -6.57 -10.66
CA THR A 215 8.42 -5.42 -11.52
C THR A 215 9.47 -5.77 -12.57
N ALA A 216 10.58 -6.39 -12.15
CA ALA A 216 11.68 -6.80 -13.01
C ALA A 216 11.24 -7.80 -14.10
N GLU A 217 10.30 -8.71 -13.79
CA GLU A 217 9.80 -9.72 -14.74
C GLU A 217 9.00 -9.14 -15.91
N LYS A 218 8.48 -7.91 -15.79
CA LYS A 218 7.62 -7.29 -16.82
C LYS A 218 8.32 -7.03 -18.15
N THR A 219 9.65 -6.90 -18.15
CA THR A 219 10.42 -6.53 -19.35
C THR A 219 11.22 -7.70 -19.91
N GLY A 220 11.23 -8.85 -19.22
CA GLY A 220 12.05 -10.01 -19.59
C GLY A 220 13.56 -9.79 -19.44
N ALA A 221 14.01 -8.62 -18.98
CA ALA A 221 15.42 -8.31 -18.79
C ALA A 221 15.99 -9.06 -17.58
N SER A 222 17.24 -9.51 -17.71
CA SER A 222 17.95 -10.15 -16.61
C SER A 222 18.86 -9.13 -15.91
N PHE A 223 18.62 -8.93 -14.62
CA PHE A 223 19.47 -8.15 -13.73
C PHE A 223 20.25 -9.08 -12.80
N SER A 224 21.48 -8.71 -12.45
CA SER A 224 22.27 -9.40 -11.44
C SER A 224 21.65 -9.23 -10.04
N ASN A 225 21.98 -10.14 -9.11
CA ASN A 225 21.57 -9.98 -7.71
C ASN A 225 22.14 -8.70 -7.08
N GLU A 226 23.34 -8.28 -7.51
CA GLU A 226 23.98 -7.06 -7.05
C GLU A 226 23.20 -5.82 -7.50
N ALA A 227 22.86 -5.74 -8.79
CA ALA A 227 22.03 -4.66 -9.32
C ALA A 227 20.65 -4.61 -8.66
N LEU A 228 19.99 -5.76 -8.48
CA LEU A 228 18.70 -5.82 -7.79
C LEU A 228 18.80 -5.37 -6.33
N SER A 229 19.88 -5.71 -5.62
CA SER A 229 20.11 -5.27 -4.23
C SER A 229 20.39 -3.77 -4.15
N MET A 230 21.13 -3.20 -5.11
CA MET A 230 21.32 -1.74 -5.22
C MET A 230 20.02 -1.00 -5.51
N ILE A 231 19.20 -1.52 -6.44
CA ILE A 231 17.88 -0.96 -6.76
C ILE A 231 16.98 -1.02 -5.53
N ALA A 232 16.89 -2.18 -4.88
CA ALA A 232 16.12 -2.36 -3.65
C ALA A 232 16.57 -1.40 -2.54
N THR A 233 17.88 -1.27 -2.33
CA THR A 233 18.47 -0.37 -1.32
C THR A 233 18.10 1.09 -1.61
N ALA A 234 18.16 1.53 -2.86
CA ALA A 234 17.78 2.89 -3.23
C ALA A 234 16.27 3.13 -3.08
N ILE A 235 15.43 2.17 -3.48
CA ILE A 235 13.97 2.24 -3.29
C ILE A 235 13.64 2.26 -1.79
N TYR A 236 14.22 1.35 -0.99
CA TYR A 236 14.02 1.31 0.45
C TYR A 236 14.43 2.63 1.10
N GLY A 237 15.58 3.19 0.71
CA GLY A 237 16.00 4.52 1.12
C GLY A 237 14.97 5.62 0.83
N ALA A 238 14.31 5.56 -0.32
CA ALA A 238 13.27 6.50 -0.71
C ALA A 238 11.92 6.26 0.01
N VAL A 239 11.67 5.03 0.46
CA VAL A 239 10.42 4.62 1.13
C VAL A 239 10.52 4.76 2.66
N LEU A 240 11.73 4.77 3.21
CA LEU A 240 11.97 4.93 4.65
C LEU A 240 11.30 6.20 5.25
N PRO A 241 11.41 7.39 4.64
CA PRO A 241 10.74 8.60 5.11
C PRO A 241 9.36 8.80 4.42
N THR A 242 8.55 7.74 4.31
CA THR A 242 7.13 7.82 3.92
C THR A 242 6.29 7.00 4.89
N ASN A 243 4.96 6.93 4.71
CA ASN A 243 4.10 6.04 5.50
C ASN A 243 3.98 4.62 4.95
N PHE A 244 4.70 4.27 3.88
CA PHE A 244 4.56 2.95 3.24
C PHE A 244 5.02 1.82 4.15
N GLU A 245 4.30 0.71 4.10
CA GLU A 245 4.51 -0.44 4.98
C GLU A 245 5.48 -1.41 4.32
N ILE A 246 6.61 -1.70 4.97
CA ILE A 246 7.60 -2.64 4.45
C ILE A 246 7.11 -4.05 4.73
N ILE A 247 6.94 -4.86 3.69
CA ILE A 247 6.42 -6.23 3.78
C ILE A 247 7.58 -7.24 3.81
N GLU A 248 8.54 -7.09 2.91
CA GLU A 248 9.72 -7.95 2.86
C GLU A 248 10.97 -7.10 2.65
N ARG A 249 11.96 -7.30 3.52
CA ARG A 249 13.28 -6.70 3.41
C ARG A 249 14.28 -7.60 4.12
N ASN A 250 15.42 -7.85 3.48
CA ASN A 250 16.51 -8.67 3.99
C ASN A 250 17.82 -7.90 4.00
N THR A 251 18.80 -8.37 4.77
CA THR A 251 20.18 -7.85 4.81
C THR A 251 21.20 -8.92 4.45
N GLY A 252 22.41 -8.50 4.10
CA GLY A 252 23.58 -9.34 3.97
C GLY A 252 24.22 -9.71 5.31
N ASN A 253 25.29 -10.49 5.23
CA ASN A 253 26.16 -10.80 6.38
C ASN A 253 27.22 -9.71 6.60
N GLU A 254 27.45 -8.86 5.60
CA GLU A 254 28.34 -7.70 5.66
C GLU A 254 27.57 -6.50 5.13
N LEU A 255 27.79 -5.31 5.70
CA LEU A 255 27.20 -4.07 5.18
C LEU A 255 27.86 -3.77 3.83
N PRO A 256 27.11 -3.76 2.70
CA PRO A 256 27.71 -3.56 1.40
C PRO A 256 28.14 -2.10 1.21
N TYR A 257 29.17 -1.88 0.37
CA TYR A 257 29.80 -0.58 0.16
C TYR A 257 28.86 0.51 -0.37
N TYR A 258 27.77 0.12 -1.06
CA TYR A 258 26.77 1.04 -1.60
C TYR A 258 25.67 1.42 -0.60
N ALA A 259 25.62 0.77 0.57
CA ALA A 259 24.60 0.99 1.59
C ALA A 259 25.18 1.64 2.86
N THR A 260 24.36 2.47 3.50
CA THR A 260 24.61 2.94 4.86
C THR A 260 23.85 2.08 5.86
N LEU A 261 24.35 1.97 7.10
CA LEU A 261 23.69 1.21 8.18
C LEU A 261 22.19 1.56 8.27
N GLY A 262 21.34 0.53 8.32
CA GLY A 262 19.88 0.66 8.37
C GLY A 262 19.19 0.94 7.04
N LYS A 263 19.91 0.97 5.91
CA LYS A 263 19.33 1.21 4.58
C LYS A 263 19.56 0.09 3.58
N GLU A 264 20.33 -0.95 3.90
CA GLU A 264 20.51 -2.08 2.98
C GLU A 264 19.15 -2.75 2.72
N ALA A 265 18.89 -3.12 1.47
CA ALA A 265 17.88 -4.12 1.15
C ALA A 265 18.51 -5.13 0.18
N LYS A 266 18.73 -6.35 0.65
CA LYS A 266 19.32 -7.43 -0.11
C LYS A 266 18.26 -8.20 -0.90
N VAL A 267 18.55 -8.45 -2.16
CA VAL A 267 17.69 -9.20 -3.07
C VAL A 267 18.49 -10.33 -3.71
N VAL A 268 17.89 -11.52 -3.76
CA VAL A 268 18.48 -12.71 -4.38
C VAL A 268 17.42 -13.33 -5.27
N LYS A 269 17.61 -13.25 -6.59
CA LYS A 269 16.64 -13.69 -7.60
C LYS A 269 16.10 -15.10 -7.28
N GLY A 270 14.77 -15.19 -7.19
CA GLY A 270 14.06 -16.44 -6.87
C GLY A 270 14.15 -16.90 -5.41
N LYS A 271 14.70 -16.08 -4.49
CA LYS A 271 14.83 -16.41 -3.07
C LYS A 271 14.41 -15.29 -2.11
N LEU A 272 14.96 -14.09 -2.25
CA LEU A 272 14.74 -12.95 -1.35
C LEU A 272 14.28 -11.75 -2.16
N ASP A 273 13.05 -11.27 -1.97
CA ASP A 273 12.51 -10.09 -2.65
C ASP A 273 12.63 -8.84 -1.75
N PHE A 274 12.33 -7.68 -2.34
CA PHE A 274 12.01 -6.47 -1.61
C PHE A 274 10.60 -6.00 -1.98
N SER A 275 9.73 -5.87 -0.98
CA SER A 275 8.33 -5.51 -1.19
C SER A 275 7.77 -4.58 -0.11
N PHE A 276 6.82 -3.74 -0.50
CA PHE A 276 6.14 -2.80 0.39
C PHE A 276 4.72 -2.52 -0.09
N VAL A 277 3.87 -1.99 0.78
CA VAL A 277 2.49 -1.56 0.49
C VAL A 277 2.38 -0.05 0.61
N ASN A 278 1.64 0.54 -0.33
CA ASN A 278 1.15 1.91 -0.22
C ASN A 278 -0.19 1.89 0.53
N PRO A 279 -0.26 2.30 1.81
CA PRO A 279 -1.50 2.27 2.58
C PRO A 279 -2.48 3.38 2.17
N ASN A 280 -2.05 4.34 1.33
CA ASN A 280 -2.83 5.53 1.03
C ASN A 280 -3.94 5.26 0.00
N PRO A 281 -5.03 6.05 0.03
CA PRO A 281 -6.11 6.00 -0.95
C PRO A 281 -5.73 6.59 -2.32
N THR A 282 -4.48 7.02 -2.50
CA THR A 282 -3.98 7.57 -3.75
C THR A 282 -2.72 6.86 -4.21
N ALA A 283 -2.54 6.79 -5.53
CA ALA A 283 -1.33 6.20 -6.11
C ALA A 283 -0.10 7.10 -5.93
N TYR A 284 1.06 6.47 -5.98
CA TYR A 284 2.38 7.11 -5.98
C TYR A 284 3.24 6.52 -7.08
N GLN A 285 4.31 7.20 -7.46
CA GLN A 285 5.22 6.77 -8.52
C GLN A 285 6.65 6.75 -8.02
N LEU A 286 7.38 5.66 -8.30
CA LEU A 286 8.83 5.63 -8.20
C LEU A 286 9.42 6.15 -9.51
N LYS A 287 10.37 7.08 -9.44
CA LYS A 287 11.12 7.57 -10.60
C LYS A 287 12.60 7.32 -10.37
N PHE A 288 13.31 6.91 -11.41
CA PHE A 288 14.68 6.43 -11.33
C PHE A 288 15.60 7.34 -12.12
N THR A 289 16.80 7.61 -11.61
CA THR A 289 17.78 8.44 -12.29
C THR A 289 19.19 7.98 -11.96
N VAL A 290 20.04 7.84 -12.98
CA VAL A 290 21.48 7.63 -12.82
C VAL A 290 22.18 8.93 -13.21
N ARG A 291 22.91 9.55 -12.27
CA ARG A 291 23.75 10.72 -12.52
C ARG A 291 24.97 10.70 -11.61
N ASN A 292 26.13 11.07 -12.14
CA ASN A 292 27.37 11.25 -11.38
C ASN A 292 27.76 10.03 -10.51
N GLY A 293 27.61 8.81 -11.04
CA GLY A 293 27.95 7.57 -10.31
C GLY A 293 26.99 7.24 -9.16
N ALA A 294 25.81 7.87 -9.11
CA ALA A 294 24.76 7.59 -8.15
C ALA A 294 23.46 7.18 -8.85
N PHE A 295 22.83 6.13 -8.33
CA PHE A 295 21.47 5.73 -8.70
C PHE A 295 20.50 6.24 -7.65
N SER A 296 19.60 7.12 -8.08
CA SER A 296 18.63 7.80 -7.23
C SER A 296 17.21 7.36 -7.57
N VAL A 297 16.40 7.22 -6.54
CA VAL A 297 14.97 6.92 -6.61
C VAL A 297 14.22 8.06 -5.94
N SER A 298 13.20 8.59 -6.60
CA SER A 298 12.26 9.53 -5.97
C SER A 298 10.87 8.93 -5.90
N VAL A 299 10.20 9.13 -4.76
CA VAL A 299 8.77 8.86 -4.62
C VAL A 299 8.03 10.14 -4.97
N ALA A 300 7.14 10.08 -5.95
CA ALA A 300 6.28 11.18 -6.37
C ALA A 300 4.81 10.85 -6.12
N GLY A 301 4.03 11.82 -5.70
CA GLY A 301 2.60 11.66 -5.44
C GLY A 301 2.07 12.81 -4.62
N ARG A 302 0.95 12.59 -3.92
CA ARG A 302 0.37 13.61 -3.04
C ARG A 302 1.23 13.80 -1.78
N PRO A 303 1.45 15.05 -1.33
CA PRO A 303 2.10 15.31 -0.05
C PRO A 303 1.39 14.61 1.11
N PHE A 304 2.17 14.19 2.11
CA PHE A 304 1.63 13.62 3.34
C PHE A 304 1.23 14.73 4.33
N LEU A 305 0.26 14.44 5.20
CA LEU A 305 -0.06 15.32 6.33
C LEU A 305 1.02 15.29 7.42
N GLU A 306 1.87 14.25 7.44
CA GLU A 306 2.95 14.09 8.40
C GLU A 306 4.32 14.19 7.74
N ASN A 307 5.31 14.52 8.57
CA ASN A 307 6.71 14.42 8.22
C ASN A 307 7.30 13.12 8.77
N TYR A 308 7.95 12.35 7.90
CA TYR A 308 8.55 11.07 8.24
C TYR A 308 10.07 11.17 8.24
N LYS A 309 10.72 10.67 9.30
CA LYS A 309 12.19 10.63 9.38
C LYS A 309 12.67 9.26 9.85
N MET A 310 13.70 8.75 9.17
CA MET A 310 14.44 7.58 9.64
C MET A 310 15.41 7.99 10.74
N VAL A 311 15.42 7.22 11.83
CA VAL A 311 16.31 7.42 12.98
C VAL A 311 16.93 6.08 13.35
N LEU A 312 18.25 6.05 13.50
CA LEU A 312 18.96 4.89 14.05
C LEU A 312 19.05 5.02 15.57
N LYS A 313 18.73 3.93 16.27
CA LYS A 313 18.96 3.78 17.72
C LYS A 313 19.89 2.59 17.99
N ASP A 314 20.50 2.59 19.17
CA ASP A 314 21.40 1.53 19.65
C ASP A 314 22.54 1.17 18.68
N GLN A 315 23.10 2.17 17.99
CA GLN A 315 24.19 1.97 17.05
C GLN A 315 25.43 1.41 17.77
N LYS A 316 25.96 0.28 17.30
CA LYS A 316 27.17 -0.35 17.83
C LYS A 316 28.08 -0.78 16.69
N THR A 317 29.37 -0.55 16.88
CA THR A 317 30.45 -1.16 16.09
C THR A 317 31.08 -2.26 16.91
N ILE A 318 31.19 -3.46 16.33
CA ILE A 318 31.66 -4.66 17.02
C ILE A 318 33.01 -5.04 16.42
N GLY A 319 34.08 -5.01 17.21
CA GLY A 319 35.42 -5.34 16.74
C GLY A 319 35.56 -6.82 16.35
N PRO A 320 36.48 -7.15 15.42
CA PRO A 320 36.77 -8.54 15.09
C PRO A 320 37.51 -9.25 16.23
N GLU A 321 37.11 -10.49 16.50
CA GLU A 321 37.88 -11.39 17.37
C GLU A 321 39.15 -11.89 16.64
N THR A 322 40.21 -12.22 17.39
CA THR A 322 41.43 -12.80 16.81
C THR A 322 41.50 -14.30 17.11
N THR A 323 41.49 -15.10 16.05
CA THR A 323 41.74 -16.54 16.10
C THR A 323 43.21 -16.81 15.80
N VAL A 324 43.92 -17.42 16.76
CA VAL A 324 45.32 -17.84 16.59
C VAL A 324 45.38 -19.28 16.11
N GLN A 325 46.09 -19.53 15.01
CA GLN A 325 46.37 -20.86 14.49
C GLN A 325 47.88 -21.11 14.58
N TYR A 326 48.29 -22.25 15.15
CA TYR A 326 49.71 -22.59 15.24
C TYR A 326 50.18 -23.33 13.98
N HIS A 327 51.32 -22.93 13.43
CA HIS A 327 51.91 -23.54 12.24
C HIS A 327 53.38 -23.92 12.48
N PRO A 328 53.75 -25.20 12.27
CA PRO A 328 55.10 -25.69 12.55
C PRO A 328 56.18 -25.10 11.62
N ALA A 329 55.79 -24.56 10.47
CA ALA A 329 56.70 -23.90 9.54
C ALA A 329 57.12 -22.49 9.98
N LEU A 330 56.45 -21.89 10.96
CA LEU A 330 56.77 -20.57 11.50
C LEU A 330 57.66 -20.71 12.74
N LYS A 331 58.67 -19.85 12.87
CA LYS A 331 59.48 -19.75 14.10
C LYS A 331 58.62 -19.23 15.26
N ALA A 332 59.00 -19.53 16.50
CA ALA A 332 58.19 -19.22 17.69
C ALA A 332 57.83 -17.73 17.86
N ASP A 333 58.66 -16.82 17.37
CA ASP A 333 58.46 -15.37 17.38
C ASP A 333 57.79 -14.82 16.09
N GLN A 334 57.62 -15.67 15.08
CA GLN A 334 57.00 -15.30 13.82
C GLN A 334 55.48 -15.39 13.91
N SER A 335 54.82 -14.37 13.34
CA SER A 335 53.38 -14.36 13.13
C SER A 335 53.04 -13.78 11.76
N VAL A 336 52.01 -14.33 11.13
CA VAL A 336 51.51 -13.90 9.82
C VAL A 336 50.00 -13.78 9.90
N VAL A 337 49.45 -12.64 9.49
CA VAL A 337 47.99 -12.47 9.36
C VAL A 337 47.55 -13.24 8.11
N LEU A 338 46.79 -14.31 8.30
CA LEU A 338 46.20 -15.10 7.19
C LEU A 338 44.93 -14.47 6.66
N GLN A 339 44.14 -13.83 7.54
CA GLN A 339 42.91 -13.14 7.19
C GLN A 339 42.79 -11.89 8.06
N ALA A 340 42.62 -10.72 7.44
CA ALA A 340 42.31 -9.49 8.15
C ALA A 340 40.89 -9.56 8.73
N GLY A 341 40.73 -9.12 9.99
CA GLY A 341 39.41 -9.02 10.60
C GLY A 341 38.61 -7.84 10.05
N LYS A 342 37.28 -7.94 10.03
CA LYS A 342 36.37 -6.84 9.71
C LYS A 342 35.44 -6.57 10.89
N ALA A 343 35.19 -5.29 11.16
CA ALA A 343 34.21 -4.90 12.16
C ALA A 343 32.79 -5.27 11.72
N GLY A 344 31.96 -5.66 12.69
CA GLY A 344 30.53 -5.83 12.56
C GLY A 344 29.77 -4.58 13.01
N TYR A 345 28.48 -4.54 12.73
CA TYR A 345 27.61 -3.41 13.02
C TYR A 345 26.24 -3.86 13.53
N TYR A 346 25.66 -3.09 14.44
CA TYR A 346 24.30 -3.30 14.91
C TYR A 346 23.56 -1.95 15.02
N ALA A 347 22.30 -1.91 14.59
CA ALA A 347 21.43 -0.75 14.83
C ALA A 347 19.95 -1.12 14.74
N LYS A 348 19.11 -0.39 15.47
CA LYS A 348 17.67 -0.41 15.30
C LYS A 348 17.22 0.73 14.38
N VAL A 349 16.45 0.42 13.35
CA VAL A 349 15.91 1.38 12.38
C VAL A 349 14.51 1.77 12.81
N PHE A 350 14.30 3.04 13.16
CA PHE A 350 13.00 3.60 13.49
C PHE A 350 12.50 4.57 12.41
N ARG A 351 11.19 4.60 12.21
CA ARG A 351 10.48 5.68 11.53
C ARG A 351 9.78 6.54 12.56
N ASN A 352 10.22 7.77 12.68
CA ASN A 352 9.55 8.79 13.47
C ASN A 352 8.55 9.54 12.58
N ILE A 353 7.33 9.70 13.08
CA ILE A 353 6.21 10.39 12.45
C ILE A 353 5.99 11.68 13.22
N TYR A 354 6.07 12.80 12.54
CA TYR A 354 5.92 14.14 13.11
C TYR A 354 4.72 14.86 12.49
N SER A 355 4.02 15.69 13.25
CA SER A 355 3.07 16.65 12.68
C SER A 355 3.80 17.70 11.84
N GLN A 356 3.05 18.48 11.05
CA GLN A 356 3.62 19.62 10.32
C GLN A 356 4.28 20.65 11.28
N ASN A 357 3.75 20.78 12.50
CA ASN A 357 4.31 21.63 13.56
C ASN A 357 5.51 21.00 14.29
N HIS A 358 6.14 19.95 13.72
CA HIS A 358 7.31 19.24 14.25
C HIS A 358 7.14 18.51 15.59
N GLY A 359 5.91 18.32 16.07
CA GLY A 359 5.62 17.48 17.23
C GLY A 359 5.78 15.99 16.89
N LEU A 360 6.49 15.22 17.72
CA LEU A 360 6.62 13.77 17.52
C LEU A 360 5.31 13.07 17.87
N LEU A 361 4.64 12.49 16.87
CA LEU A 361 3.37 11.77 17.03
C LEU A 361 3.58 10.30 17.38
N LYS A 362 4.52 9.65 16.69
CA LYS A 362 4.78 8.21 16.83
C LYS A 362 6.21 7.86 16.42
N SER A 363 6.74 6.80 17.03
CA SER A 363 8.00 6.16 16.62
C SER A 363 7.74 4.68 16.38
N VAL A 364 8.06 4.18 15.19
CA VAL A 364 7.80 2.80 14.77
C VAL A 364 9.12 2.10 14.50
N LEU A 365 9.40 0.98 15.19
CA LEU A 365 10.54 0.12 14.87
C LEU A 365 10.26 -0.57 13.52
N LEU A 366 11.15 -0.38 12.55
CA LEU A 366 11.06 -0.99 11.22
C LEU A 366 11.94 -2.24 11.08
N ALA A 367 13.14 -2.20 11.64
CA ALA A 367 14.11 -3.29 11.52
C ALA A 367 15.16 -3.24 12.64
N GLU A 368 15.77 -4.40 12.90
CA GLU A 368 17.02 -4.51 13.65
C GLU A 368 18.09 -5.07 12.70
N ASP A 369 19.06 -4.24 12.37
CA ASP A 369 20.16 -4.58 11.46
C ASP A 369 21.32 -5.14 12.28
N PHE A 370 21.80 -6.32 11.91
CA PHE A 370 22.97 -6.95 12.52
C PHE A 370 23.89 -7.53 11.44
N TYR A 371 25.12 -7.04 11.42
CA TYR A 371 26.20 -7.49 10.57
C TYR A 371 27.29 -8.05 11.48
N PRO A 372 27.51 -9.37 11.52
CA PRO A 372 28.53 -9.95 12.40
C PRO A 372 29.94 -9.49 12.01
N PRO A 373 30.86 -9.31 12.98
CA PRO A 373 32.26 -9.10 12.66
C PRO A 373 32.88 -10.35 12.01
N VAL A 374 33.88 -10.14 11.16
CA VAL A 374 34.68 -11.22 10.58
C VAL A 374 35.96 -11.34 11.39
N ALA A 375 36.23 -12.52 11.96
CA ALA A 375 37.41 -12.75 12.78
C ALA A 375 38.72 -12.54 11.99
N GLN A 376 39.73 -11.99 12.68
CA GLN A 376 41.11 -11.95 12.22
C GLN A 376 41.75 -13.32 12.46
N ILE A 377 42.41 -13.89 11.46
CA ILE A 377 43.14 -15.16 11.61
C ILE A 377 44.64 -14.86 11.56
N VAL A 378 45.35 -15.22 12.63
CA VAL A 378 46.81 -15.05 12.74
C VAL A 378 47.47 -16.43 12.88
N ALA A 379 48.34 -16.76 11.95
CA ALA A 379 49.25 -17.89 12.10
C ALA A 379 50.43 -17.50 13.00
N LYS A 380 50.77 -18.33 13.99
CA LYS A 380 51.95 -18.16 14.85
C LYS A 380 52.80 -19.43 14.86
N GLY A 381 54.11 -19.27 15.06
CA GLY A 381 54.97 -20.43 15.35
C GLY A 381 54.57 -21.10 16.66
N ASN A 382 54.81 -22.41 16.76
CA ASN A 382 54.59 -23.12 18.01
C ASN A 382 55.44 -22.47 19.12
N PRO A 383 54.88 -22.27 20.32
CA PRO A 383 55.67 -21.79 21.44
C PRO A 383 56.84 -22.76 21.65
N ALA A 384 58.05 -22.22 21.85
CA ALA A 384 59.21 -23.04 22.16
C ALA A 384 58.89 -23.89 23.40
N GLN A 385 59.08 -25.21 23.30
CA GLN A 385 59.04 -26.04 24.49
C GLN A 385 60.24 -25.64 25.35
N VAL A 386 59.97 -25.08 26.52
CA VAL A 386 61.01 -24.86 27.53
C VAL A 386 61.34 -26.25 28.05
N GLU A 387 62.38 -26.88 27.51
CA GLU A 387 62.97 -28.07 28.13
C GLU A 387 63.52 -27.61 29.49
N ASN A 388 62.85 -28.02 30.57
CA ASN A 388 63.54 -28.11 31.86
C ASN A 388 64.62 -29.17 31.68
N THR A 389 65.85 -28.74 31.43
CA THR A 389 67.02 -29.59 31.67
C THR A 389 67.12 -29.79 33.17
N GLU A 390 66.45 -30.82 33.68
CA GLU A 390 66.86 -31.45 34.93
C GLU A 390 68.22 -32.09 34.68
N ASP A 391 69.24 -31.44 35.25
CA ASP A 391 70.61 -31.90 35.35
C ASP A 391 70.63 -33.30 35.99
N SER A 392 70.83 -34.34 35.18
CA SER A 392 71.06 -35.70 35.66
C SER A 392 72.48 -35.78 36.22
N SER A 393 72.62 -35.51 37.51
CA SER A 393 73.73 -36.05 38.29
C SER A 393 73.31 -37.42 38.83
N GLU A 394 73.94 -38.46 38.30
CA GLU A 394 73.88 -39.80 38.88
C GLU A 394 74.54 -39.80 40.26
N THR A 395 73.86 -40.37 41.26
CA THR A 395 74.57 -41.06 42.35
C THR A 395 73.73 -42.25 42.81
N ASP A 396 74.41 -43.40 42.83
CA ASP A 396 73.95 -44.73 43.17
C ASP A 396 73.62 -44.90 44.68
N ASN A 397 72.79 -45.91 44.92
CA ASN A 397 72.11 -46.45 46.09
C ASN A 397 72.61 -46.17 47.52
N GLY A 398 71.63 -46.11 48.44
CA GLY A 398 71.80 -46.58 49.81
C GLY A 398 70.63 -46.33 50.77
N SER A 399 69.72 -47.31 50.88
CA SER A 399 69.01 -47.79 52.08
C SER A 399 68.49 -46.79 53.15
N GLY A 400 67.19 -46.89 53.47
CA GLY A 400 66.67 -46.35 54.74
C GLY A 400 65.16 -46.26 54.82
N HIS A 401 64.60 -46.95 55.81
CA HIS A 401 63.20 -47.24 56.05
C HIS A 401 62.56 -46.23 57.04
N GLU A 402 61.27 -45.98 56.79
CA GLU A 402 60.16 -45.65 57.71
C GLU A 402 59.78 -44.23 58.20
N THR A 403 58.45 -44.06 58.10
CA THR A 403 57.47 -43.36 58.97
C THR A 403 57.47 -41.83 59.10
N ASP A 404 56.40 -41.26 58.55
CA ASP A 404 55.22 -40.75 59.29
C ASP A 404 54.74 -39.30 59.06
N THR A 405 53.52 -39.28 58.53
CA THR A 405 52.34 -38.43 58.82
C THR A 405 52.37 -36.89 58.76
N SER A 406 51.32 -36.42 58.06
CA SER A 406 50.45 -35.24 58.32
C SER A 406 50.75 -33.99 57.49
N THR A 407 49.77 -33.20 57.00
CA THR A 407 48.33 -33.32 56.73
C THR A 407 47.93 -31.98 56.08
N SER A 408 46.89 -32.02 55.22
CA SER A 408 46.09 -30.89 54.71
C SER A 408 46.76 -30.03 53.63
N GLY A 409 46.24 -29.90 52.41
CA GLY A 409 44.85 -29.70 51.95
C GLY A 409 44.96 -28.54 50.94
N SER A 410 44.24 -28.40 49.84
CA SER A 410 43.02 -28.99 49.32
C SER A 410 42.95 -28.66 47.82
N SER A 411 42.42 -29.59 47.03
CA SER A 411 41.58 -29.44 45.81
C SER A 411 41.95 -28.38 44.74
N SER A 412 41.96 -28.66 43.43
CA SER A 412 41.07 -29.56 42.69
C SER A 412 41.70 -29.94 41.34
N LYS A 413 41.59 -31.22 40.99
CA LYS A 413 41.74 -31.72 39.63
C LYS A 413 40.34 -32.14 39.19
N GLY A 414 39.96 -31.71 38.00
CA GLY A 414 38.76 -32.21 37.34
C GLY A 414 38.81 -33.72 37.15
N SER A 415 37.66 -34.28 36.85
CA SER A 415 37.58 -35.56 36.16
C SER A 415 36.33 -35.57 35.30
N GLU A 416 36.58 -35.73 34.01
CA GLU A 416 35.70 -36.44 33.09
C GLU A 416 35.35 -37.82 33.70
N LYS A 417 34.13 -38.34 33.46
CA LYS A 417 33.85 -39.22 32.31
C LYS A 417 32.50 -39.95 32.49
N SER A 418 31.83 -40.05 31.34
CA SER A 418 31.04 -41.20 30.85
C SER A 418 29.68 -41.58 31.45
N ALA A 419 28.70 -41.52 30.54
CA ALA A 419 27.84 -42.62 30.07
C ALA A 419 26.71 -43.21 30.95
N GLY A 420 25.57 -43.45 30.28
CA GLY A 420 24.41 -44.24 30.75
C GLY A 420 23.11 -43.41 30.69
N LYS A 421 22.34 -43.38 29.58
CA LYS A 421 21.36 -44.36 29.05
C LYS A 421 20.00 -44.36 29.78
N GLU A 422 18.93 -44.30 28.97
CA GLU A 422 17.50 -44.59 29.26
C GLU A 422 16.70 -43.47 29.96
N THR A 423 15.41 -43.18 29.71
CA THR A 423 14.38 -43.60 28.74
C THR A 423 13.18 -42.64 28.92
N SER A 424 12.41 -42.42 27.84
CA SER A 424 10.94 -42.14 27.83
C SER A 424 10.47 -40.75 28.32
N LYS A 425 9.36 -40.13 27.88
CA LYS A 425 8.33 -40.42 26.87
C LYS A 425 7.53 -39.12 26.64
N SER A 426 7.23 -38.85 25.37
CA SER A 426 6.02 -38.27 24.77
C SER A 426 4.84 -37.75 25.64
N LYS A 427 4.30 -36.59 25.23
CA LYS A 427 2.87 -36.21 25.03
C LYS A 427 2.89 -34.79 24.44
N LYS A 428 2.30 -34.37 23.32
CA LYS A 428 1.14 -34.74 22.47
C LYS A 428 -0.14 -35.08 23.25
N SER A 429 -1.04 -34.10 23.28
CA SER A 429 -2.49 -34.35 23.33
C SER A 429 -3.19 -33.41 22.36
N ALA A 430 -3.79 -34.01 21.33
CA ALA A 430 -4.96 -33.51 20.65
C ALA A 430 -6.20 -34.21 21.25
N GLY A 431 -7.37 -33.59 21.05
CA GLY A 431 -8.72 -34.13 21.25
C GLY A 431 -9.68 -32.95 21.11
N THR A 432 -10.39 -32.70 20.00
CA THR A 432 -11.33 -33.49 19.17
C THR A 432 -12.71 -33.66 19.79
N GLU A 433 -13.72 -33.08 19.14
CA GLU A 433 -15.05 -33.63 18.79
C GLU A 433 -15.64 -32.68 17.71
N ALA A 434 -15.84 -33.06 16.44
CA ALA A 434 -16.70 -34.08 15.80
C ALA A 434 -18.12 -33.58 15.50
N SER A 435 -18.46 -33.44 14.20
CA SER A 435 -19.68 -34.03 13.62
C SER A 435 -19.70 -34.06 12.09
N LYS A 436 -20.12 -35.23 11.61
CA LYS A 436 -20.33 -35.74 10.24
C LYS A 436 -21.32 -34.94 9.38
N LYS A 437 -21.15 -35.01 8.04
CA LYS A 437 -22.07 -35.77 7.15
C LYS A 437 -21.45 -36.02 5.76
N SER A 438 -21.81 -37.16 5.18
CA SER A 438 -21.36 -37.74 3.92
C SER A 438 -22.40 -37.61 2.80
N GLU A 439 -21.99 -37.78 1.53
CA GLU A 439 -22.67 -38.40 0.35
C GLU A 439 -22.04 -37.77 -0.92
N LYS A 440 -21.28 -38.44 -1.81
CA LYS A 440 -21.46 -39.62 -2.70
C LYS A 440 -22.31 -39.35 -3.96
N SER A 441 -21.63 -39.33 -5.12
CA SER A 441 -22.04 -39.75 -6.50
C SER A 441 -23.25 -39.03 -7.16
N THR A 442 -23.33 -38.75 -8.47
CA THR A 442 -23.02 -39.56 -9.65
C THR A 442 -23.09 -38.70 -10.94
N SER A 443 -22.45 -39.18 -11.99
CA SER A 443 -22.43 -38.72 -13.39
C SER A 443 -23.78 -38.74 -14.12
N THR A 444 -23.93 -37.87 -15.14
CA THR A 444 -24.62 -38.23 -16.39
C THR A 444 -23.90 -37.61 -17.61
N LYS A 445 -23.76 -38.41 -18.66
CA LYS A 445 -23.11 -38.18 -19.96
C LYS A 445 -24.16 -38.44 -21.04
N ALA A 446 -24.16 -37.66 -22.13
CA ALA A 446 -24.66 -37.95 -23.50
C ALA A 446 -24.86 -36.61 -24.23
N GLU A 447 -24.58 -36.35 -25.52
CA GLU A 447 -24.14 -37.09 -26.72
C GLU A 447 -23.74 -35.99 -27.74
N THR A 448 -22.57 -35.98 -28.38
CA THR A 448 -22.17 -36.52 -29.70
C THR A 448 -22.97 -36.11 -30.96
N SER A 449 -22.28 -35.39 -31.86
CA SER A 449 -22.12 -35.67 -33.31
C SER A 449 -21.00 -34.72 -33.85
N LYS A 450 -19.84 -35.17 -34.38
CA LYS A 450 -19.53 -35.76 -35.71
C LYS A 450 -20.10 -34.89 -36.86
N ASP A 451 -19.33 -34.37 -37.83
CA ASP A 451 -18.35 -35.07 -38.67
C ASP A 451 -17.43 -34.11 -39.48
N ARG A 452 -16.17 -34.58 -39.70
CA ARG A 452 -15.37 -34.66 -40.95
C ARG A 452 -15.05 -33.42 -41.80
N GLU A 453 -13.75 -33.12 -41.97
CA GLU A 453 -12.81 -33.51 -43.07
C GLU A 453 -12.67 -32.37 -44.10
N ASN A 454 -11.50 -31.73 -44.13
CA ASN A 454 -10.40 -31.99 -45.06
C ASN A 454 -10.60 -31.31 -46.42
N SER A 455 -9.77 -30.31 -46.74
CA SER A 455 -8.98 -30.32 -47.99
C SER A 455 -8.12 -29.06 -48.14
N THR A 456 -6.98 -29.34 -48.77
CA THR A 456 -5.78 -28.55 -48.98
C THR A 456 -5.85 -27.77 -50.29
N SER A 457 -5.12 -26.65 -50.32
CA SER A 457 -4.20 -26.24 -51.40
C SER A 457 -4.66 -25.37 -52.59
N THR A 458 -3.88 -24.29 -52.76
CA THR A 458 -3.20 -23.79 -53.99
C THR A 458 -3.77 -22.63 -54.83
N LYS A 459 -2.87 -21.64 -55.02
CA LYS A 459 -2.56 -20.74 -56.17
C LYS A 459 -3.69 -19.83 -56.71
N ALA A 460 -3.56 -18.50 -56.61
CA ALA A 460 -2.73 -17.56 -57.39
C ALA A 460 -3.24 -17.32 -58.82
N GLU A 461 -3.59 -16.06 -59.15
CA GLU A 461 -3.02 -15.27 -60.26
C GLU A 461 -3.73 -13.90 -60.43
N THR A 462 -2.88 -12.84 -60.56
CA THR A 462 -2.93 -11.64 -61.44
C THR A 462 -4.18 -10.75 -61.51
N SER A 463 -4.11 -9.41 -61.65
CA SER A 463 -3.33 -8.64 -62.65
C SER A 463 -3.37 -7.11 -62.40
N ASN A 464 -2.26 -6.42 -62.75
CA ASN A 464 -2.08 -5.10 -63.43
C ASN A 464 -2.91 -3.85 -63.00
N ASP A 465 -2.42 -2.61 -63.04
CA ASP A 465 -1.50 -1.99 -64.02
C ASP A 465 -0.93 -0.62 -63.55
N SER A 466 0.32 -0.33 -63.96
CA SER A 466 0.94 0.94 -64.47
C SER A 466 0.72 2.33 -63.82
N LYS A 467 1.57 3.36 -63.91
CA LYS A 467 2.99 3.68 -64.31
C LYS A 467 3.16 5.16 -63.89
N ASP A 468 4.19 5.52 -63.14
CA ASP A 468 5.46 6.15 -63.57
C ASP A 468 5.37 7.54 -64.27
N SER A 469 5.98 8.57 -63.66
CA SER A 469 6.58 9.74 -64.33
C SER A 469 7.54 10.51 -63.42
N THR A 470 8.80 10.52 -63.87
CA THR A 470 9.99 11.37 -63.61
C THR A 470 9.72 12.88 -63.42
N GLY A 471 10.41 13.62 -62.53
CA GLY A 471 11.74 14.29 -62.70
C GLY A 471 11.59 15.64 -63.46
N THR A 472 12.11 16.84 -63.11
CA THR A 472 13.44 17.27 -62.61
C THR A 472 13.45 18.82 -62.41
N HIS A 473 14.35 19.36 -61.53
CA HIS A 473 15.01 20.71 -61.52
C HIS A 473 14.18 22.01 -61.55
N ASP A 474 14.56 23.18 -61.00
CA ASP A 474 15.79 23.76 -60.41
C ASP A 474 15.38 25.09 -59.71
N GLY A 475 16.22 25.65 -58.81
CA GLY A 475 16.12 27.09 -58.45
C GLY A 475 16.54 27.52 -57.04
N LYS A 476 17.76 28.05 -56.92
CA LYS A 476 18.31 28.86 -55.80
C LYS A 476 17.57 30.20 -55.62
N ASP A 477 17.51 30.77 -54.41
CA ASP A 477 18.48 31.77 -53.88
C ASP A 477 17.93 32.68 -52.75
N ASN A 478 18.84 33.06 -51.83
CA ASN A 478 18.94 34.26 -50.96
C ASN A 478 18.15 34.54 -49.66
N GLY A 479 18.95 34.90 -48.62
CA GLY A 479 18.72 35.96 -47.61
C GLY A 479 18.44 35.47 -46.18
N ALA A 480 19.39 35.46 -45.23
CA ALA A 480 19.74 36.54 -44.27
C ALA A 480 18.51 37.10 -43.49
N ASP A 481 18.46 37.23 -42.16
CA ASP A 481 19.47 37.76 -41.24
C ASP A 481 19.09 37.53 -39.74
N SER A 482 20.14 37.60 -38.93
CA SER A 482 20.38 37.83 -37.48
C SER A 482 19.29 38.04 -36.39
N LYS A 483 19.54 37.34 -35.26
CA LYS A 483 19.68 37.76 -33.83
C LYS A 483 18.72 38.78 -33.18
N SER A 484 18.14 38.35 -32.05
CA SER A 484 18.56 38.77 -30.69
C SER A 484 18.19 37.72 -29.66
#